data_AF-A0AAN5YI83-F1
#
_entry.id   AF-A0AAN5YI83-F1
#
_cell.length_a   1.000
_cell.length_b   1.000
_cell.length_c   1.000
_cell.angle_alpha   90.00
_cell.angle_beta   90.00
_cell.angle_gamma   90.00
#
_symmetry.space_group_name_H-M   'P 1'
#
loop_
_entity.id
_entity.type
_entity.pdbx_description
1 polymer ?
#
loop_
_entity_poly.entity_id
_entity_poly.type
_entity_poly.pdbx_seq_one_letter_code
_entity_poly.pdbx_strand_id
1 'polypeptide(L)'
;MVLNSEQSIALSQWLLIPVLTGWTIAFAPPYSKIRPTLIAIAIALACSFQLQVHQAFSSTPARGPLAAICWVNILNAIDLIMLSRVSYDAQIAWEIKSGQKMTVKSSTSQWRRSVWSVGLTFNYRRVNTPWQIRAVPAFNKDKPKYVPDRWVFLRNCVINVGGSLLVLHFFAVEADDPHLEKSISELSGSRMVLLPAREKWTARGLIIQTLFMVSFGCLFRAAILGMYNFLAMICVILRVHQPVDWPPIFGSTADMHSLTRVWG
;
A
#
# COMPACT_ATOMS: atom_id res chain seq x y z
N MET A 1 1.51 0.90 25.21
CA MET A 1 2.90 0.63 24.80
C MET A 1 3.50 1.97 24.39
N VAL A 2 4.46 2.50 25.15
CA VAL A 2 5.09 3.80 24.85
C VAL A 2 6.19 3.55 23.82
N LEU A 3 6.17 4.27 22.71
CA LEU A 3 7.22 4.19 21.68
C LEU A 3 8.50 4.82 22.23
N ASN A 4 9.65 4.18 21.98
CA ASN A 4 10.93 4.79 22.32
C ASN A 4 11.23 5.97 21.38
N SER A 5 12.15 6.85 21.77
CA SER A 5 12.52 8.05 21.00
C SER A 5 12.91 7.72 19.55
N GLU A 6 13.73 6.69 19.36
CA GLU A 6 14.19 6.24 18.03
C GLU A 6 13.04 5.74 17.15
N GLN A 7 12.11 4.97 17.73
CA GLN A 7 10.92 4.50 17.01
C GLN A 7 10.02 5.65 16.60
N SER A 8 9.87 6.65 17.49
CA SER A 8 9.06 7.84 17.22
C SER A 8 9.64 8.67 16.08
N ILE A 9 10.96 8.86 16.04
CA ILE A 9 11.66 9.58 14.96
C ILE A 9 11.47 8.82 13.63
N ALA A 10 11.75 7.52 13.60
CA ALA A 10 11.62 6.71 12.41
C ALA A 10 10.18 6.72 11.86
N LEU A 11 9.17 6.56 12.72
CA LEU A 11 7.76 6.63 12.32
C LEU A 11 7.37 8.02 11.82
N SER A 12 7.90 9.08 12.44
CA SER A 12 7.64 10.46 11.99
C SER A 12 8.19 10.68 10.58
N GLN A 13 9.42 10.24 10.29
CA GLN A 13 10.00 10.30 8.95
C GLN A 13 9.14 9.53 7.93
N TRP A 14 8.68 8.33 8.32
CA TRP A 14 7.83 7.49 7.49
C TRP A 14 6.49 8.16 7.16
N LEU A 15 5.84 8.80 8.16
CA LEU A 15 4.56 9.50 7.99
C LEU A 15 4.71 10.82 7.22
N LEU A 16 5.84 11.50 7.32
CA LEU A 16 6.09 12.76 6.61
C LEU A 16 6.08 12.57 5.09
N ILE A 17 6.54 11.43 4.58
CA ILE A 17 6.59 11.15 3.13
C ILE A 17 5.21 11.29 2.45
N PRO A 18 4.16 10.54 2.85
CA PRO A 18 2.83 10.66 2.23
C PRO A 18 2.18 12.02 2.53
N VAL A 19 2.44 12.65 3.68
CA VAL A 19 1.90 13.98 4.01
C VAL A 19 2.49 15.06 3.09
N LEU A 20 3.82 15.12 2.98
CA LEU A 20 4.51 16.04 2.07
C LEU A 20 4.09 15.81 0.63
N THR A 21 3.95 14.55 0.22
CA THR A 21 3.47 14.20 -1.12
C THR A 21 2.07 14.76 -1.37
N GLY A 22 1.14 14.53 -0.45
CA GLY A 22 -0.24 15.04 -0.51
C GLY A 22 -0.28 16.56 -0.56
N TRP A 23 0.47 17.24 0.30
CA TRP A 23 0.50 18.70 0.31
C TRP A 23 1.09 19.28 -0.98
N THR A 24 2.11 18.63 -1.54
CA THR A 24 2.70 19.04 -2.82
C THR A 24 1.67 18.99 -3.94
N ILE A 25 0.94 17.88 -4.09
CA ILE A 25 -0.07 17.74 -5.15
C ILE A 25 -1.27 18.66 -4.92
N ALA A 26 -1.60 18.93 -3.66
CA ALA A 26 -2.64 19.87 -3.31
C ALA A 26 -2.26 21.27 -3.76
N PHE A 27 -1.13 21.80 -3.32
CA PHE A 27 -0.86 23.24 -3.34
C PHE A 27 0.17 23.69 -4.38
N ALA A 28 1.05 22.81 -4.85
CA ALA A 28 2.05 23.16 -5.85
C ALA A 28 1.51 22.96 -7.29
N PRO A 29 1.71 23.92 -8.20
CA PRO A 29 1.36 23.75 -9.61
C PRO A 29 2.04 22.52 -10.25
N PRO A 30 1.41 21.84 -11.23
CA PRO A 30 1.93 20.64 -11.91
C PRO A 30 3.36 20.76 -12.46
N TYR A 31 3.76 21.95 -12.90
CA TYR A 31 5.05 22.21 -13.55
C TYR A 31 6.02 23.00 -12.66
N SER A 32 5.72 23.14 -11.36
CA SER A 32 6.59 23.87 -10.44
C SER A 32 7.91 23.13 -10.18
N LYS A 33 9.01 23.89 -10.10
CA LYS A 33 10.33 23.37 -9.70
C LYS A 33 10.38 22.82 -8.27
N ILE A 34 9.38 23.15 -7.44
CA ILE A 34 9.24 22.65 -6.06
C ILE A 34 9.00 21.12 -6.04
N ARG A 35 8.33 20.59 -7.07
CA ARG A 35 7.95 19.18 -7.19
C ARG A 35 9.16 18.22 -7.18
N PRO A 36 10.16 18.35 -8.09
CA PRO A 36 11.34 17.48 -8.06
C PRO A 36 12.17 17.65 -6.77
N THR A 37 12.23 18.86 -6.20
CA THR A 37 12.92 19.08 -4.91
C THR A 37 12.28 18.27 -3.78
N LEU A 38 10.95 18.21 -3.73
CA LEU A 38 10.24 17.42 -2.71
C LEU A 38 10.42 15.91 -2.88
N ILE A 39 10.59 15.43 -4.12
CA ILE A 39 10.98 14.03 -4.37
C ILE A 39 12.37 13.75 -3.81
N ALA A 40 13.35 14.63 -4.03
CA ALA A 40 14.69 14.46 -3.48
C ALA A 40 14.67 14.43 -1.94
N ILE A 41 13.88 15.30 -1.30
CA ILE A 41 13.67 15.30 0.15
C ILE A 41 13.01 14.00 0.61
N ALA A 42 11.97 13.53 -0.09
CA ALA A 42 11.29 12.29 0.26
C ALA A 42 12.24 11.07 0.16
N ILE A 43 13.09 11.00 -0.87
CA ILE A 43 14.12 9.96 -1.01
C ILE A 43 15.12 10.04 0.14
N ALA A 44 15.58 11.24 0.52
CA ALA A 44 16.49 11.41 1.65
C ALA A 44 15.87 10.93 2.98
N LEU A 45 14.58 11.23 3.21
CA LEU A 45 13.82 10.72 4.36
C LEU A 45 13.71 9.19 4.33
N ALA A 46 13.42 8.59 3.17
CA ALA A 46 13.33 7.15 3.02
C ALA A 46 14.68 6.46 3.26
N CYS A 47 15.79 7.02 2.76
CA CYS A 47 17.14 6.54 3.05
C CYS A 47 17.46 6.63 4.55
N SER A 48 17.14 7.76 5.19
CA SER A 48 17.33 7.92 6.63
C SER A 48 16.53 6.90 7.44
N PHE A 49 15.27 6.66 7.07
CA PHE A 49 14.42 5.64 7.67
C PHE A 49 15.00 4.22 7.48
N GLN A 50 15.44 3.88 6.27
CA GLN A 50 16.02 2.57 5.94
C GLN A 50 17.24 2.26 6.80
N LEU A 51 18.08 3.26 7.07
CA LEU A 51 19.27 3.10 7.92
C LEU A 51 18.89 2.88 9.40
N GLN A 52 17.84 3.56 9.88
CA GLN A 52 17.42 3.51 11.29
C GLN A 52 16.51 2.32 11.62
N VAL A 53 15.72 1.82 10.66
CA VAL A 53 14.69 0.80 10.90
C VAL A 53 15.26 -0.49 11.48
N HIS A 54 16.52 -0.82 11.17
CA HIS A 54 17.20 -2.01 11.70
C HIS A 54 17.47 -1.91 13.20
N GLN A 55 17.76 -0.71 13.70
CA GLN A 55 18.02 -0.46 15.12
C GLN A 55 16.71 -0.22 15.87
N ALA A 56 15.86 0.66 15.35
CA ALA A 56 14.61 1.07 16.00
C ALA A 56 13.57 -0.07 16.11
N PHE A 57 13.57 -1.01 15.17
CA PHE A 57 12.59 -2.12 15.11
C PHE A 57 13.26 -3.50 15.09
N SER A 58 14.41 -3.64 15.76
CA SER A 58 15.20 -4.88 15.80
C SER A 58 14.38 -6.10 16.24
N SER A 59 13.50 -5.93 17.23
CA SER A 59 12.64 -6.98 17.79
C SER A 59 11.26 -7.11 17.13
N THR A 60 10.93 -6.28 16.15
CA THR A 60 9.58 -6.23 15.58
C THR A 60 9.52 -6.93 14.22
N PRO A 61 8.67 -7.95 14.03
CA PRO A 61 8.49 -8.62 12.73
C PRO A 61 8.07 -7.67 11.60
N ALA A 62 7.44 -6.55 11.94
CA ALA A 62 6.98 -5.52 11.01
C ALA A 62 8.11 -4.69 10.36
N ARG A 63 9.39 -4.83 10.76
CA ARG A 63 10.51 -4.03 10.23
C ARG A 63 10.63 -4.10 8.70
N GLY A 64 10.52 -5.30 8.13
CA GLY A 64 10.65 -5.53 6.69
C GLY A 64 9.49 -4.91 5.92
N PRO A 65 8.23 -5.21 6.28
CA PRO A 65 7.06 -4.56 5.71
C PRO A 65 7.09 -3.03 5.80
N LEU A 66 7.52 -2.45 6.93
CA LEU A 66 7.64 -1.00 7.13
C LEU A 66 8.65 -0.36 6.16
N ALA A 67 9.81 -0.99 5.97
CA ALA A 67 10.80 -0.57 4.99
C ALA A 67 10.25 -0.66 3.55
N ALA A 68 9.61 -1.77 3.21
CA ALA A 68 9.04 -1.98 1.89
C ALA A 68 7.95 -0.94 1.55
N ILE A 69 7.00 -0.71 2.46
CA ILE A 69 5.92 0.27 2.24
C ILE A 69 6.45 1.72 2.18
N CYS A 70 7.56 2.02 2.87
CA CYS A 70 8.23 3.32 2.76
C CYS A 70 8.65 3.58 1.31
N TRP A 71 9.31 2.62 0.67
CA TRP A 71 9.71 2.72 -0.72
C TRP A 71 8.54 2.72 -1.69
N VAL A 72 7.47 1.95 -1.41
CA VAL A 72 6.22 2.02 -2.19
C VAL A 72 5.63 3.44 -2.15
N ASN A 73 5.67 4.12 -1.00
CA ASN A 73 5.22 5.51 -0.89
C ASN A 73 6.09 6.48 -1.69
N ILE A 74 7.40 6.24 -1.82
CA ILE A 74 8.29 7.03 -2.67
C ILE A 74 7.95 6.83 -4.15
N LEU A 75 7.78 5.59 -4.60
CA LEU A 75 7.39 5.30 -5.99
C LEU A 75 6.04 5.93 -6.33
N ASN A 76 5.08 5.83 -5.41
CA ASN A 76 3.78 6.49 -5.50
C ASN A 76 3.90 8.02 -5.53
N ALA A 77 4.82 8.60 -4.77
CA ALA A 77 5.10 10.04 -4.80
C ALA A 77 5.68 10.48 -6.15
N ILE A 78 6.64 9.73 -6.71
CA ILE A 78 7.21 9.99 -8.03
C ILE A 78 6.11 9.98 -9.09
N ASP A 79 5.24 8.98 -9.07
CA ASP A 79 4.09 8.91 -9.97
C ASP A 79 3.18 10.14 -9.82
N LEU A 80 2.69 10.41 -8.60
CA LEU A 80 1.78 11.52 -8.32
C LEU A 80 2.35 12.89 -8.72
N ILE A 81 3.60 13.15 -8.34
CA ILE A 81 4.20 14.47 -8.42
C ILE A 81 4.77 14.71 -9.81
N MET A 82 5.50 13.75 -10.39
CA MET A 82 6.29 13.94 -11.61
C MET A 82 5.67 13.35 -12.87
N LEU A 83 5.14 12.12 -12.80
CA LEU A 83 4.64 11.41 -13.98
C LEU A 83 3.20 11.83 -14.29
N SER A 84 2.29 11.55 -13.37
CA SER A 84 0.86 11.86 -13.48
C SER A 84 0.55 13.35 -13.23
N ARG A 85 1.50 14.06 -12.59
CA ARG A 85 1.44 15.50 -12.29
C ARG A 85 0.10 15.94 -11.71
N VAL A 86 -0.35 15.17 -10.74
CA VAL A 86 -1.66 15.31 -10.12
C VAL A 86 -1.82 16.69 -9.50
N SER A 87 -3.01 17.26 -9.66
CA SER A 87 -3.41 18.53 -9.04
C SER A 87 -4.85 18.49 -8.56
N TYR A 88 -5.12 19.23 -7.50
CA TYR A 88 -6.48 19.35 -6.99
C TYR A 88 -7.42 20.02 -7.99
N ASP A 89 -6.95 21.02 -8.73
CA ASP A 89 -7.78 21.74 -9.70
C ASP A 89 -8.27 20.82 -10.83
N ALA A 90 -7.42 19.89 -11.28
CA ALA A 90 -7.79 18.89 -12.27
C ALA A 90 -8.82 17.88 -11.73
N GLN A 91 -8.73 17.53 -10.43
CA GLN A 91 -9.76 16.72 -9.77
C GLN A 91 -11.11 17.44 -9.76
N ILE A 92 -11.16 18.70 -9.33
CA ILE A 92 -12.40 19.49 -9.30
C ILE A 92 -13.05 19.56 -10.68
N ALA A 93 -12.26 19.83 -11.72
CA ALA A 93 -12.76 19.87 -13.10
C ALA A 93 -13.36 18.52 -13.54
N TRP A 94 -12.74 17.41 -13.14
CA TRP A 94 -13.24 16.07 -13.43
C TRP A 94 -14.54 15.76 -12.66
N GLU A 95 -14.64 16.12 -11.39
CA GLU A 95 -15.84 15.88 -10.56
C GLU A 95 -17.05 16.66 -11.12
N ILE A 96 -16.85 17.92 -11.53
CA ILE A 96 -17.86 18.74 -12.20
C ILE A 96 -18.32 18.08 -13.50
N LYS A 97 -17.38 17.64 -14.35
CA LYS A 97 -17.68 16.98 -15.63
C LYS A 97 -18.40 15.65 -15.44
N SER A 98 -18.08 14.92 -14.38
CA SER A 98 -18.64 13.60 -14.09
C SER A 98 -20.04 13.67 -13.45
N GLY A 99 -20.58 14.87 -13.25
CA GLY A 99 -21.90 15.07 -12.66
C GLY A 99 -21.98 14.73 -11.18
N GLN A 100 -20.83 14.65 -10.49
CA GLN A 100 -20.84 14.52 -9.03
C GLN A 100 -21.41 15.81 -8.42
N LYS A 101 -22.39 15.67 -7.52
CA LYS A 101 -23.06 16.81 -6.86
C LYS A 101 -22.06 17.56 -5.97
N MET A 102 -21.39 18.56 -6.54
CA MET A 102 -20.52 19.46 -5.79
C MET A 102 -21.21 20.79 -5.55
N THR A 103 -21.16 21.26 -4.31
CA THR A 103 -21.48 22.66 -4.00
C THR A 103 -20.23 23.51 -4.19
N VAL A 104 -20.37 24.72 -4.74
CA VAL A 104 -19.26 25.66 -4.98
C VAL A 104 -18.49 26.01 -3.69
N LYS A 105 -19.16 25.96 -2.52
CA LYS A 105 -18.52 26.13 -1.21
C LYS A 105 -17.65 24.95 -0.79
N SER A 106 -17.96 23.74 -1.25
CA SER A 106 -17.17 22.54 -0.98
C SER A 106 -15.89 22.52 -1.81
N SER A 107 -15.92 22.98 -3.06
CA SER A 107 -14.74 22.98 -3.93
C SER A 107 -13.62 23.91 -3.44
N THR A 108 -13.95 25.04 -2.82
CA THR A 108 -12.99 26.03 -2.30
C THR A 108 -12.48 25.75 -0.88
N SER A 109 -12.98 24.72 -0.21
CA SER A 109 -12.56 24.37 1.15
C SER A 109 -11.11 23.87 1.19
N GLN A 110 -10.25 24.61 1.89
CA GLN A 110 -8.85 24.21 2.13
C GLN A 110 -8.77 22.89 2.91
N TRP A 111 -9.70 22.67 3.85
CA TRP A 111 -9.78 21.41 4.60
C TRP A 111 -10.03 20.23 3.67
N ARG A 112 -11.01 20.35 2.77
CA ARG A 112 -11.30 19.30 1.78
C ARG A 112 -10.08 19.03 0.89
N ARG A 113 -9.41 20.08 0.43
CA ARG A 113 -8.18 19.96 -0.39
C ARG A 113 -7.10 19.17 0.34
N SER A 114 -6.88 19.45 1.63
CA SER A 114 -5.90 18.73 2.46
C SER A 114 -6.31 17.28 2.75
N VAL A 115 -7.57 17.02 3.09
CA VAL A 115 -8.06 15.66 3.35
C VAL A 115 -8.00 14.82 2.08
N TRP A 116 -8.46 15.36 0.95
CA TRP A 116 -8.38 14.69 -0.35
C TRP A 116 -6.94 14.36 -0.71
N SER A 117 -6.01 15.30 -0.52
CA SER A 117 -4.64 15.11 -0.98
C SER A 117 -3.87 14.08 -0.17
N VAL A 118 -4.07 14.04 1.14
CA VAL A 118 -3.53 12.98 2.00
C VAL A 118 -4.23 11.65 1.69
N GLY A 119 -5.56 11.65 1.50
CA GLY A 119 -6.28 10.44 1.09
C GLY A 119 -5.77 9.85 -0.24
N LEU A 120 -5.40 10.72 -1.19
CA LEU A 120 -4.92 10.30 -2.50
C LEU A 120 -3.56 9.60 -2.44
N THR A 121 -2.70 9.93 -1.48
CA THR A 121 -1.40 9.25 -1.35
C THR A 121 -1.56 7.81 -0.88
N PHE A 122 -2.64 7.49 -0.17
CA PHE A 122 -2.99 6.11 0.21
C PHE A 122 -3.92 5.42 -0.80
N ASN A 123 -4.44 6.15 -1.81
CA ASN A 123 -5.24 5.60 -2.90
C ASN A 123 -4.33 5.23 -4.09
N TYR A 124 -3.59 4.14 -3.95
CA TYR A 124 -2.63 3.66 -4.97
C TYR A 124 -3.28 3.35 -6.32
N ARG A 125 -4.56 2.95 -6.33
CA ARG A 125 -5.32 2.65 -7.57
C ARG A 125 -6.04 3.86 -8.15
N ARG A 126 -5.91 5.03 -7.50
CA ARG A 126 -6.47 6.32 -7.95
C ARG A 126 -7.98 6.25 -8.18
N VAL A 127 -8.68 5.43 -7.39
CA VAL A 127 -10.13 5.23 -7.49
C VAL A 127 -10.86 6.56 -7.34
N ASN A 128 -11.87 6.81 -8.17
CA ASN A 128 -12.67 8.06 -8.20
C ASN A 128 -11.84 9.32 -8.51
N THR A 129 -10.84 9.20 -9.39
CA THR A 129 -10.06 10.32 -9.89
C THR A 129 -9.86 10.20 -11.41
N PRO A 130 -9.51 11.27 -12.13
CA PRO A 130 -9.20 11.17 -13.55
C PRO A 130 -7.97 10.30 -13.85
N TRP A 131 -7.15 9.99 -12.85
CA TRP A 131 -5.94 9.14 -12.98
C TRP A 131 -6.20 7.68 -12.58
N GLN A 132 -7.46 7.25 -12.47
CA GLN A 132 -7.79 5.87 -12.11
C GLN A 132 -7.15 4.86 -13.07
N ILE A 133 -6.46 3.85 -12.51
CA ILE A 133 -5.86 2.79 -13.32
C ILE A 133 -6.93 1.95 -14.00
N ARG A 134 -6.60 1.36 -15.16
CA ARG A 134 -7.53 0.51 -15.91
C ARG A 134 -7.84 -0.81 -15.20
N ALA A 135 -6.87 -1.35 -14.46
CA ALA A 135 -6.96 -2.67 -13.82
C ALA A 135 -7.67 -2.65 -12.45
N VAL A 136 -8.76 -1.90 -12.29
CA VAL A 136 -9.59 -1.96 -11.07
C VAL A 136 -10.60 -3.10 -11.19
N PRO A 137 -10.54 -4.13 -10.33
CA PRO A 137 -11.50 -5.23 -10.36
C PRO A 137 -12.92 -4.76 -10.04
N ALA A 138 -13.91 -5.32 -10.75
CA ALA A 138 -15.31 -5.16 -10.40
C ALA A 138 -15.69 -6.07 -9.22
N PHE A 139 -16.70 -5.67 -8.44
CA PHE A 139 -17.24 -6.50 -7.35
C PHE A 139 -17.84 -7.82 -7.84
N ASN A 140 -18.37 -7.82 -9.06
CA ASN A 140 -18.86 -9.01 -9.73
C ASN A 140 -18.34 -9.00 -11.18
N LYS A 141 -17.73 -10.10 -11.60
CA LYS A 141 -17.19 -10.26 -12.96
C LYS A 141 -18.26 -10.19 -14.03
N ASP A 142 -19.41 -10.83 -13.77
CA ASP A 142 -20.50 -10.95 -14.73
C ASP A 142 -21.33 -9.65 -14.80
N LYS A 143 -21.26 -8.83 -13.75
CA LYS A 143 -21.95 -7.54 -13.65
C LYS A 143 -20.96 -6.44 -13.27
N PRO A 144 -20.21 -5.87 -14.24
CA PRO A 144 -19.15 -4.89 -13.95
C PRO A 144 -19.61 -3.63 -13.21
N LYS A 145 -20.89 -3.24 -13.37
CA LYS A 145 -21.49 -2.07 -12.69
C LYS A 145 -22.11 -2.40 -11.34
N TYR A 146 -22.07 -3.66 -10.90
CA TYR A 146 -22.64 -4.06 -9.63
C TYR A 146 -21.81 -3.50 -8.48
N VAL A 147 -22.49 -2.84 -7.54
CA VAL A 147 -21.94 -2.43 -6.25
C VAL A 147 -22.76 -3.12 -5.18
N PRO A 148 -22.12 -3.83 -4.23
CA PRO A 148 -22.84 -4.52 -3.17
C PRO A 148 -23.49 -3.53 -2.21
N ASP A 149 -24.62 -3.94 -1.63
CA ASP A 149 -25.21 -3.23 -0.51
C ASP A 149 -24.24 -3.13 0.67
N ARG A 150 -24.40 -2.09 1.47
CA ARG A 150 -23.51 -1.80 2.61
C ARG A 150 -23.30 -2.99 3.54
N TRP A 151 -24.36 -3.70 3.89
CA TRP A 151 -24.27 -4.86 4.79
C TRP A 151 -23.56 -6.05 4.16
N VAL A 152 -23.79 -6.29 2.87
CA VAL A 152 -23.09 -7.33 2.11
C VAL A 152 -21.60 -7.00 2.02
N PHE A 153 -21.27 -5.74 1.74
CA PHE A 153 -19.90 -5.24 1.73
C PHE A 153 -19.22 -5.44 3.09
N LEU A 154 -19.85 -4.96 4.18
CA LEU A 154 -19.30 -5.07 5.53
C LEU A 154 -19.09 -6.53 5.96
N ARG A 155 -20.04 -7.42 5.67
CA ARG A 155 -19.89 -8.85 5.92
C ARG A 155 -18.67 -9.42 5.19
N ASN A 156 -18.50 -9.07 3.91
CA ASN A 156 -17.35 -9.51 3.13
C ASN A 156 -16.04 -8.95 3.71
N CYS A 157 -16.02 -7.71 4.18
CA CYS A 157 -14.86 -7.15 4.87
C CYS A 157 -14.52 -7.93 6.15
N VAL A 158 -15.51 -8.27 6.99
CA VAL A 158 -15.29 -9.07 8.21
C VAL A 158 -14.70 -10.43 7.87
N ILE A 159 -15.26 -11.12 6.86
CA ILE A 159 -14.73 -12.41 6.40
C ILE A 159 -13.29 -12.27 5.90
N ASN A 160 -13.00 -11.25 5.09
CA ASN A 160 -11.66 -11.01 4.57
C ASN A 160 -10.64 -10.67 5.67
N VAL A 161 -11.04 -9.85 6.65
CA VAL A 161 -10.19 -9.50 7.81
C VAL A 161 -9.94 -10.74 8.66
N GLY A 162 -10.98 -11.50 9.01
CA GLY A 162 -10.85 -12.74 9.78
C GLY A 162 -9.97 -13.78 9.07
N GLY A 163 -10.21 -14.01 7.78
CA GLY A 163 -9.37 -14.90 6.97
C GLY A 163 -7.92 -14.43 6.87
N SER A 164 -7.69 -13.12 6.74
CA SER A 164 -6.33 -12.56 6.72
C SER A 164 -5.62 -12.73 8.05
N LEU A 165 -6.30 -12.53 9.18
CA LEU A 165 -5.74 -12.74 10.52
C LEU A 165 -5.40 -14.22 10.75
N LEU A 166 -6.24 -15.15 10.28
CA LEU A 166 -5.93 -16.58 10.33
C LEU A 166 -4.69 -16.93 9.51
N VAL A 167 -4.56 -16.41 8.28
CA VAL A 167 -3.35 -16.63 7.47
C VAL A 167 -2.12 -16.04 8.15
N LEU A 168 -2.21 -14.83 8.70
CA LEU A 168 -1.11 -14.24 9.46
C LEU A 168 -0.75 -15.11 10.67
N HIS A 169 -1.72 -15.65 11.40
CA HIS A 169 -1.48 -16.51 12.55
C HIS A 169 -0.78 -17.83 12.18
N PHE A 170 -1.20 -18.49 11.10
CA PHE A 170 -0.64 -19.80 10.71
C PHE A 170 0.67 -19.70 9.92
N PHE A 171 0.90 -18.62 9.17
CA PHE A 171 2.07 -18.49 8.31
C PHE A 171 3.15 -17.57 8.88
N ALA A 172 2.87 -16.79 9.93
CA ALA A 172 3.88 -15.94 10.54
C ALA A 172 4.83 -16.81 11.34
N VAL A 173 6.08 -16.86 10.90
CA VAL A 173 7.15 -17.46 11.69
C VAL A 173 7.54 -16.47 12.78
N GLU A 174 7.61 -16.95 14.02
CA GLU A 174 8.08 -16.14 15.15
C GLU A 174 9.55 -15.78 14.92
N ALA A 175 9.90 -14.52 15.19
CA ALA A 175 11.25 -14.02 14.98
C ALA A 175 12.29 -14.71 15.86
N ASP A 176 11.84 -15.30 16.98
CA ASP A 176 12.67 -15.98 17.98
C ASP A 176 12.72 -17.51 17.78
N ASP A 177 12.18 -18.04 16.69
CA ASP A 177 12.26 -19.48 16.40
C ASP A 177 13.72 -19.90 16.11
N PRO A 178 14.33 -20.78 16.93
CA PRO A 178 15.71 -21.24 16.72
C PRO A 178 15.92 -21.99 15.39
N HIS A 179 14.85 -22.55 14.81
CA HIS A 179 14.91 -23.18 13.49
C HIS A 179 14.93 -22.16 12.35
N LEU A 180 14.45 -20.93 12.58
CA LEU A 180 14.47 -19.85 11.61
C LEU A 180 15.90 -19.35 11.35
N GLU A 181 16.70 -19.14 12.40
CA GLU A 181 18.09 -18.69 12.27
C GLU A 181 18.95 -19.70 11.48
N LYS A 182 18.77 -20.99 11.76
CA LYS A 182 19.42 -22.08 11.02
C LYS A 182 18.98 -22.09 9.55
N SER A 183 17.69 -21.88 9.27
CA SER A 183 17.19 -21.88 7.90
C SER A 183 17.63 -20.63 7.13
N ILE A 184 17.67 -19.46 7.76
CA ILE A 184 18.16 -18.20 7.18
C ILE A 184 19.66 -18.27 6.90
N SER A 185 20.47 -18.83 7.81
CA SER A 185 21.91 -18.99 7.58
C SER A 185 22.22 -19.92 6.40
N GLU A 186 21.41 -20.96 6.19
CA GLU A 186 21.48 -21.82 5.00
C GLU A 186 21.11 -21.08 3.69
N LEU A 187 20.23 -20.08 3.76
CA LEU A 187 19.86 -19.20 2.64
C LEU A 187 20.89 -18.06 2.41
N SER A 188 21.48 -17.52 3.48
CA SER A 188 22.33 -16.30 3.50
C SER A 188 23.64 -16.47 2.73
N GLY A 189 24.11 -17.71 2.54
CA GLY A 189 25.26 -18.01 1.67
C GLY A 189 25.03 -17.65 0.19
N SER A 190 23.78 -17.48 -0.24
CA SER A 190 23.39 -17.05 -1.58
C SER A 190 22.75 -15.66 -1.50
N ARG A 191 23.48 -14.60 -1.85
CA ARG A 191 22.91 -13.24 -2.02
C ARG A 191 21.90 -13.14 -3.18
N MET A 192 21.60 -14.24 -3.86
CA MET A 192 20.62 -14.31 -4.95
C MET A 192 19.30 -14.85 -4.41
N VAL A 193 18.28 -13.98 -4.41
CA VAL A 193 16.92 -14.26 -3.92
C VAL A 193 16.08 -15.08 -4.93
N LEU A 194 16.44 -15.04 -6.22
CA LEU A 194 15.60 -15.60 -7.30
C LEU A 194 16.19 -16.84 -7.99
N LEU A 195 17.52 -16.93 -8.13
CA LEU A 195 18.20 -18.09 -8.73
C LEU A 195 19.54 -18.31 -8.01
N PRO A 196 19.73 -19.37 -7.22
CA PRO A 196 21.04 -19.70 -6.68
C PRO A 196 22.01 -20.00 -7.84
N ALA A 197 23.24 -19.52 -7.72
CA ALA A 197 24.30 -19.77 -8.70
C ALA A 197 24.41 -21.28 -9.02
N ARG A 198 24.69 -21.61 -10.29
CA ARG A 198 24.66 -22.96 -10.88
C ARG A 198 25.35 -24.07 -10.09
N GLU A 199 26.22 -23.76 -9.13
CA GLU A 199 27.10 -24.72 -8.46
C GLU A 199 26.62 -25.22 -7.08
N LYS A 200 25.52 -24.73 -6.50
CA LYS A 200 25.08 -25.13 -5.13
C LYS A 200 23.60 -25.50 -5.03
N TRP A 201 23.15 -26.43 -5.88
CA TRP A 201 21.80 -26.99 -5.79
C TRP A 201 21.74 -28.08 -4.72
N THR A 202 21.24 -27.74 -3.53
CA THR A 202 20.87 -28.73 -2.50
C THR A 202 19.35 -28.81 -2.43
N ALA A 203 18.76 -30.00 -2.54
CA ALA A 203 17.30 -30.20 -2.51
C ALA A 203 16.64 -29.55 -1.28
N ARG A 204 17.31 -29.64 -0.12
CA ARG A 204 16.89 -28.97 1.12
C ARG A 204 16.84 -27.45 1.00
N GLY A 205 17.83 -26.82 0.37
CA GLY A 205 17.86 -25.37 0.15
C GLY A 205 16.73 -24.90 -0.77
N LEU A 206 16.43 -25.67 -1.82
CA LEU A 206 15.29 -25.37 -2.71
C LEU A 206 13.95 -25.46 -1.98
N ILE A 207 13.76 -26.48 -1.13
CA ILE A 207 12.55 -26.63 -0.32
C ILE A 207 12.41 -25.45 0.63
N ILE A 208 13.47 -25.11 1.37
CA ILE A 208 13.47 -23.98 2.30
C ILE A 208 13.15 -22.67 1.56
N GLN A 209 13.85 -22.36 0.46
CA GLN A 209 13.60 -21.16 -0.34
C GLN A 209 12.16 -21.10 -0.86
N THR A 210 11.62 -22.22 -1.33
CA THR A 210 10.24 -22.31 -1.82
C THR A 210 9.24 -22.05 -0.70
N LEU A 211 9.45 -22.65 0.48
CA LEU A 211 8.61 -22.42 1.66
C LEU A 211 8.65 -20.96 2.11
N PHE A 212 9.84 -20.34 2.16
CA PHE A 212 9.98 -18.92 2.45
C PHE A 212 9.23 -18.05 1.43
N MET A 213 9.35 -18.35 0.14
CA MET A 213 8.67 -17.60 -0.92
C MET A 213 7.14 -17.72 -0.81
N VAL A 214 6.63 -18.93 -0.58
CA VAL A 214 5.20 -19.20 -0.41
C VAL A 214 4.66 -18.51 0.85
N SER A 215 5.33 -18.68 2.00
CA SER A 215 4.94 -18.03 3.25
C SER A 215 4.97 -16.51 3.12
N PHE A 216 6.04 -15.95 2.53
CA PHE A 216 6.13 -14.51 2.27
C PHE A 216 4.96 -14.02 1.39
N GLY A 217 4.66 -14.72 0.30
CA GLY A 217 3.55 -14.38 -0.59
C GLY A 217 2.18 -14.43 0.10
N CYS A 218 1.91 -15.47 0.89
CA CYS A 218 0.68 -15.63 1.67
C CYS A 218 0.52 -14.53 2.72
N LEU A 219 1.57 -14.29 3.52
CA LEU A 219 1.58 -13.26 4.55
C LEU A 219 1.38 -11.87 3.97
N PHE A 220 2.10 -11.53 2.91
CA PHE A 220 2.02 -10.20 2.31
C PHE A 220 0.65 -9.95 1.69
N ARG A 221 0.10 -10.95 0.99
CA ARG A 221 -1.25 -10.89 0.44
C ARG A 221 -2.31 -10.72 1.54
N ALA A 222 -2.20 -11.50 2.62
CA ALA A 222 -3.11 -11.41 3.76
C ALA A 222 -3.00 -10.05 4.46
N ALA A 223 -1.79 -9.54 4.68
CA ALA A 223 -1.57 -8.23 5.28
C ALA A 223 -2.22 -7.10 4.47
N ILE A 224 -2.03 -7.09 3.14
CA ILE A 224 -2.66 -6.11 2.25
C ILE A 224 -4.18 -6.23 2.30
N LEU A 225 -4.72 -7.45 2.13
CA LEU A 225 -6.16 -7.67 2.07
C LEU A 225 -6.83 -7.34 3.41
N GLY A 226 -6.24 -7.78 4.52
CA GLY A 226 -6.72 -7.54 5.87
C GLY A 226 -6.73 -6.05 6.20
N MET A 227 -5.61 -5.35 6.02
CA MET A 227 -5.52 -3.91 6.31
C MET A 227 -6.49 -3.10 5.45
N TYR A 228 -6.57 -3.40 4.15
CA TYR A 228 -7.49 -2.71 3.24
C TYR A 228 -8.96 -2.90 3.65
N ASN A 229 -9.39 -4.14 3.89
CA ASN A 229 -10.77 -4.42 4.27
C ASN A 229 -11.10 -3.85 5.67
N PHE A 230 -10.13 -3.82 6.58
CA PHE A 230 -10.30 -3.22 7.90
C PHE A 230 -10.53 -1.71 7.80
N LEU A 231 -9.70 -1.00 7.04
CA LEU A 231 -9.87 0.44 6.82
C LEU A 231 -11.16 0.75 6.05
N ALA A 232 -11.47 -0.04 5.01
CA ALA A 232 -12.72 0.08 4.27
C ALA A 232 -13.94 -0.08 5.17
N MET A 233 -13.92 -1.08 6.04
CA MET A 233 -14.97 -1.34 7.03
C MET A 233 -15.15 -0.14 7.96
N ILE A 234 -14.07 0.42 8.51
CA ILE A 234 -14.14 1.62 9.37
C ILE A 234 -14.76 2.79 8.61
N CYS A 235 -14.24 3.13 7.43
CA CYS A 235 -14.74 4.26 6.64
C CYS A 235 -16.21 4.11 6.24
N VAL A 236 -16.64 2.89 5.90
CA VAL A 236 -18.03 2.60 5.53
C VAL A 236 -18.93 2.58 6.76
N ILE A 237 -18.49 2.11 7.94
CA ILE A 237 -19.24 2.18 9.20
C ILE A 237 -19.47 3.64 9.61
N LEU A 238 -18.42 4.47 9.55
CA LEU A 238 -18.47 5.90 9.86
C LEU A 238 -19.23 6.74 8.81
N ARG A 239 -19.71 6.10 7.72
CA ARG A 239 -20.43 6.76 6.61
C ARG A 239 -19.61 7.85 5.92
N VAL A 240 -18.28 7.77 6.01
CA VAL A 240 -17.38 8.69 5.32
C VAL A 240 -17.29 8.29 3.84
N HIS A 241 -17.17 7.00 3.57
CA HIS A 241 -17.10 6.42 2.21
C HIS A 241 -18.28 5.47 1.95
N GLN A 242 -18.58 5.23 0.68
CA GLN A 242 -19.51 4.21 0.20
C GLN A 242 -18.75 2.95 -0.25
N PRO A 243 -19.42 1.78 -0.36
CA PRO A 243 -18.79 0.56 -0.85
C PRO A 243 -18.08 0.72 -2.20
N VAL A 244 -18.63 1.54 -3.11
CA VAL A 244 -18.04 1.79 -4.44
C VAL A 244 -16.64 2.43 -4.36
N ASP A 245 -16.33 3.15 -3.29
CA ASP A 245 -15.03 3.81 -3.10
C ASP A 245 -13.93 2.81 -2.72
N TRP A 246 -14.30 1.57 -2.38
CA TRP A 246 -13.42 0.49 -1.96
C TRP A 246 -13.58 -0.76 -2.84
N PRO A 247 -13.26 -0.68 -4.15
CA PRO A 247 -13.34 -1.83 -5.03
C PRO A 247 -12.39 -2.96 -4.60
N PRO A 248 -12.68 -4.23 -4.92
CA PRO A 248 -11.80 -5.33 -4.56
C PRO A 248 -10.37 -5.10 -5.06
N ILE A 249 -9.37 -5.28 -4.19
CA ILE A 249 -7.95 -5.10 -4.59
C ILE A 249 -7.57 -6.12 -5.66
N PHE A 250 -7.99 -7.37 -5.47
CA PHE A 250 -7.63 -8.47 -6.34
C PHE A 250 -8.87 -8.98 -7.05
N GLY A 251 -8.75 -9.14 -8.37
CA GLY A 251 -9.71 -9.93 -9.15
C GLY A 251 -9.53 -11.43 -8.89
N SER A 252 -10.02 -12.25 -9.82
CA SER A 252 -9.80 -13.69 -9.74
C SER A 252 -8.31 -14.02 -9.89
N THR A 253 -7.86 -15.01 -9.14
CA THR A 253 -6.51 -15.56 -9.22
C THR A 253 -6.20 -16.13 -10.61
N ALA A 254 -7.20 -16.64 -11.33
CA ALA A 254 -7.03 -17.14 -12.70
C ALA A 254 -6.58 -16.04 -13.68
N ASP A 255 -6.88 -14.77 -13.40
CA ASP A 255 -6.51 -13.65 -14.27
C ASP A 255 -5.12 -13.08 -13.96
N MET A 256 -4.39 -13.66 -13.00
CA MET A 256 -3.09 -13.16 -12.50
C MET A 256 -1.88 -13.70 -13.27
N HIS A 257 -1.92 -13.65 -14.60
CA HIS A 257 -0.81 -14.11 -15.46
C HIS A 257 0.17 -13.00 -15.88
N SER A 258 -0.12 -11.73 -15.57
CA SER A 258 0.80 -10.61 -15.82
C SER A 258 0.78 -9.59 -14.69
N LEU A 259 1.92 -8.91 -14.47
CA LEU A 259 2.03 -7.84 -13.47
C LEU A 259 1.04 -6.70 -13.74
N THR A 260 0.87 -6.33 -15.01
CA THR A 260 -0.08 -5.29 -15.45
C THR A 260 -1.53 -5.66 -15.14
N ARG A 261 -1.92 -6.95 -15.24
CA ARG A 261 -3.28 -7.36 -14.86
C ARG A 261 -3.51 -7.36 -13.36
N VAL A 262 -2.49 -7.68 -12.57
CA VAL A 262 -2.59 -7.73 -11.11
C VAL A 262 -2.59 -6.31 -10.51
N TRP A 263 -1.74 -5.43 -11.04
CA TRP A 263 -1.44 -4.13 -10.43
C TRP A 263 -1.81 -2.91 -11.28
N GLY A 264 -1.98 -3.04 -12.60
CA GLY A 264 -2.18 -1.94 -13.55
C GLY A 264 -1.04 -1.82 -14.53
#